data_AF-A0A7V9K2P5-F1
#
_entry.id   AF-A0A7V9K2P5-F1
#
_cell.length_a   1.000
_cell.length_b   1.000
_cell.length_c   1.000
_cell.angle_alpha   90.00
_cell.angle_beta   90.00
_cell.angle_gamma   90.00
#
_symmetry.space_group_name_H-M   'P 1'
#
loop_
_entity.id
_entity.type
_entity.pdbx_description
1 polymer ?
#
loop_
_entity_poly.entity_id
_entity_poly.type
_entity_poly.pdbx_seq_one_letter_code
_entity_poly.pdbx_strand_id
1 'polypeptide(L)'
;MILKRDSLPLGLMLGLLGPVLGLVIVYFVKFSGFEFLEFLDLFIHTNRLITSIGSLSLLANVALFTIYINTHRDETAKGIFIFTLIYGIAILVLKILN
;
A
#
# COMPACT_ATOMS: atom_id res chain seq x y z
N MET A 1 -3.44 22.54 -4.97
CA MET A 1 -3.28 21.90 -3.65
C MET A 1 -4.10 20.62 -3.60
N ILE A 2 -3.56 19.49 -4.06
CA ILE A 2 -4.25 18.18 -4.03
C ILE A 2 -4.63 17.80 -2.59
N LEU A 3 -3.80 18.17 -1.61
CA LEU A 3 -4.04 17.97 -0.18
C LEU A 3 -5.25 18.71 0.40
N LYS A 4 -5.88 19.68 -0.30
CA LYS A 4 -7.03 20.42 0.23
C LYS A 4 -8.37 19.78 -0.07
N ARG A 5 -8.45 18.83 -1.01
CA ARG A 5 -9.71 18.28 -1.47
C ARG A 5 -10.16 17.15 -0.55
N ASP A 6 -11.39 17.25 -0.07
CA ASP A 6 -12.04 16.17 0.68
C ASP A 6 -12.98 15.43 -0.27
N SER A 7 -12.57 14.26 -0.75
CA SER A 7 -13.35 13.49 -1.71
C SER A 7 -12.93 12.03 -1.69
N LEU A 8 -13.92 11.14 -1.66
CA LEU A 8 -13.70 9.70 -1.65
C LEU A 8 -12.80 9.20 -2.80
N PRO A 9 -12.95 9.67 -4.07
CA PRO A 9 -12.06 9.24 -5.15
C PRO A 9 -10.59 9.61 -4.92
N LEU A 10 -10.32 10.78 -4.34
CA LEU A 10 -8.95 11.15 -3.96
C LEU A 10 -8.41 10.17 -2.92
N GLY A 11 -9.23 9.84 -1.92
CA GLY A 11 -8.84 8.87 -0.89
C GLY A 11 -8.48 7.50 -1.46
N LEU A 12 -9.29 7.00 -2.41
CA LEU A 12 -9.00 5.75 -3.11
C LEU A 12 -7.67 5.81 -3.88
N MET A 13 -7.42 6.91 -4.61
CA MET A 13 -6.16 7.10 -5.33
C MET A 13 -4.96 7.18 -4.38
N LEU A 14 -5.11 7.85 -3.24
CA LEU A 14 -4.05 7.94 -2.23
C LEU A 14 -3.81 6.61 -1.51
N GLY A 15 -4.84 5.78 -1.35
CA GLY A 15 -4.71 4.44 -0.78
C GLY A 15 -3.84 3.48 -1.60
N LEU A 16 -3.66 3.74 -2.90
CA LEU A 16 -2.71 3.00 -3.75
C LEU A 16 -1.25 3.32 -3.42
N LEU A 17 -0.97 4.46 -2.79
CA LEU A 17 0.41 4.89 -2.52
C LEU A 17 1.14 3.93 -1.59
N GLY A 18 0.48 3.41 -0.55
CA GLY A 18 1.11 2.46 0.36
C GLY A 18 1.68 1.22 -0.33
N PRO A 19 0.88 0.43 -1.05
CA PRO A 19 1.33 -0.72 -1.85
C PRO A 19 2.47 -0.40 -2.82
N VAL A 20 2.33 0.70 -3.56
CA VAL A 20 3.36 1.13 -4.53
C VAL A 20 4.65 1.47 -3.81
N LEU A 21 4.60 2.24 -2.73
CA LEU A 21 5.77 2.59 -1.93
C LEU A 21 6.41 1.34 -1.31
N GLY A 22 5.62 0.42 -0.77
CA GLY A 22 6.12 -0.83 -0.20
C GLY A 22 6.89 -1.67 -1.23
N LEU A 23 6.34 -1.85 -2.43
CA LEU A 23 7.00 -2.56 -3.52
C LEU A 23 8.27 -1.84 -3.98
N VAL A 24 8.19 -0.54 -4.26
CA VAL A 24 9.30 0.27 -4.75
C VAL A 24 10.45 0.30 -3.75
N ILE A 25 10.17 0.55 -2.47
CA ILE A 25 11.21 0.60 -1.42
C ILE A 25 11.92 -0.76 -1.32
N VAL A 26 11.18 -1.86 -1.29
CA VAL A 26 11.79 -3.20 -1.17
C VAL A 26 12.59 -3.57 -2.42
N TYR A 27 12.07 -3.25 -3.61
CA TYR A 27 12.78 -3.47 -4.86
C TYR A 27 14.13 -2.73 -4.88
N PHE A 28 14.14 -1.42 -4.65
CA PHE A 28 15.38 -0.64 -4.72
C PHE A 28 16.38 -0.95 -3.60
N VAL A 29 15.92 -1.33 -2.41
CA VAL A 29 16.80 -1.62 -1.27
C VAL A 29 17.39 -3.03 -1.33
N LYS A 30 16.64 -4.03 -1.80
CA LYS A 30 17.04 -5.45 -1.71
C LYS A 30 17.20 -6.17 -3.05
N PHE A 31 16.57 -5.67 -4.11
CA PHE A 31 16.46 -6.36 -5.40
C PHE A 31 16.83 -5.45 -6.59
N SER A 32 17.63 -4.41 -6.38
CA SER A 32 18.01 -3.45 -7.43
C SER A 32 18.82 -4.06 -8.57
N GLY A 33 19.39 -5.25 -8.38
CA GLY A 33 20.09 -6.03 -9.41
C GLY A 33 19.21 -7.02 -10.19
N PHE A 34 17.93 -7.16 -9.85
CA PHE A 34 16.99 -8.06 -10.54
C PHE A 34 16.10 -7.27 -11.50
N GLU A 35 15.63 -7.92 -12.56
CA GLU A 35 14.57 -7.35 -13.37
C GLU A 35 13.29 -7.22 -12.55
N PHE A 36 12.51 -6.15 -12.79
CA PHE A 36 11.31 -5.89 -12.00
C PHE A 36 10.27 -7.02 -12.09
N LEU A 37 10.17 -7.67 -13.25
CA LEU A 37 9.27 -8.82 -13.45
C LEU A 37 9.71 -10.04 -12.64
N GLU A 38 11.02 -10.32 -12.57
CA GLU A 38 11.57 -11.39 -11.73
C GLU A 38 11.32 -11.11 -10.24
N PHE A 39 11.46 -9.86 -9.82
CA PHE A 39 11.12 -9.44 -8.46
C PHE A 39 9.63 -9.66 -8.15
N LEU A 40 8.73 -9.33 -9.08
CA LEU A 40 7.29 -9.54 -8.87
C LEU A 40 6.94 -11.03 -8.77
N ASP A 41 7.57 -11.88 -9.58
CA ASP A 41 7.39 -13.32 -9.49
C ASP A 41 7.89 -13.84 -8.13
N LEU A 42 9.09 -13.43 -7.72
CA LEU A 42 9.65 -13.79 -6.41
C LEU A 42 8.78 -13.29 -5.25
N PHE A 43 8.22 -12.09 -5.37
CA PHE A 43 7.33 -11.49 -4.39
C PHE A 43 6.09 -12.36 -4.16
N ILE A 44 5.42 -12.78 -5.24
CA ILE A 44 4.19 -13.59 -5.17
C ILE A 44 4.49 -14.97 -4.59
N HIS A 45 5.65 -15.55 -4.87
CA HIS A 45 6.00 -16.91 -4.44
C HIS A 45 6.65 -16.98 -3.04
N THR A 46 6.96 -15.84 -2.41
CA THR A 46 7.72 -15.79 -1.15
C THR A 46 6.93 -15.13 -0.03
N ASN A 47 6.37 -15.94 0.87
CA ASN A 47 5.61 -15.50 2.06
C ASN A 47 6.31 -14.43 2.92
N ARG A 48 7.64 -14.50 3.02
CA ARG A 48 8.43 -13.48 3.74
C ARG A 48 8.38 -12.12 3.04
N LEU A 49 8.44 -12.09 1.71
CA LEU A 49 8.33 -10.85 0.93
C LEU A 49 6.91 -10.30 0.97
N ILE A 50 5.90 -11.16 0.84
CA ILE A 50 4.48 -10.80 1.00
C ILE A 50 4.24 -10.08 2.33
N THR A 51 4.73 -10.67 3.42
CA THR A 51 4.58 -10.09 4.77
C THR A 51 5.36 -8.78 4.91
N SER A 52 6.60 -8.71 4.39
CA SER A 52 7.45 -7.51 4.53
C SER A 52 6.95 -6.33 3.69
N ILE A 53 6.51 -6.56 2.46
CA ILE A 53 5.98 -5.52 1.57
C ILE A 53 4.60 -5.11 2.06
N GLY A 54 3.76 -6.07 2.45
CA GLY A 54 2.44 -5.79 3.00
C GLY A 54 2.47 -4.95 4.27
N SER A 55 3.38 -5.24 5.20
CA SER A 55 3.52 -4.43 6.42
C SER A 55 3.97 -2.99 6.12
N LEU A 56 4.93 -2.79 5.21
CA LEU A 56 5.34 -1.46 4.75
C LEU A 56 4.20 -0.70 4.07
N SER A 57 3.41 -1.42 3.27
CA SER A 57 2.26 -0.86 2.54
C SER A 57 1.17 -0.36 3.49
N LEU A 58 0.85 -1.19 4.49
CA LEU A 58 -0.10 -0.84 5.55
C LEU A 58 0.41 0.33 6.38
N LEU A 59 1.69 0.32 6.76
CA LEU A 59 2.32 1.41 7.53
C LEU A 59 2.24 2.75 6.79
N ALA A 60 2.61 2.77 5.52
CA ALA A 60 2.57 3.96 4.69
C ALA A 60 1.15 4.54 4.57
N ASN A 61 0.14 3.67 4.40
CA ASN A 61 -1.24 4.11 4.32
C ASN A 61 -1.84 4.52 5.67
N VAL A 62 -1.44 3.91 6.78
CA VAL A 62 -1.83 4.38 8.12
C VAL A 62 -1.29 5.78 8.37
N ALA A 63 -0.06 6.09 7.92
CA ALA A 63 0.48 7.44 8.01
C ALA A 63 -0.33 8.45 7.19
N LEU A 64 -0.67 8.12 5.95
CA LEU A 64 -1.54 8.96 5.11
C LEU A 64 -2.94 9.14 5.72
N PHE A 65 -3.57 8.04 6.15
CA PHE A 65 -4.86 8.05 6.82
C PHE A 65 -4.86 8.98 8.03
N THR A 66 -3.82 8.89 8.88
CA THR A 66 -3.66 9.72 10.09
C THR A 66 -3.55 11.20 9.75
N ILE A 67 -2.84 11.55 8.67
CA ILE A 67 -2.74 12.95 8.22
C ILE A 67 -4.12 13.47 7.78
N TYR A 68 -4.87 12.70 6.99
CA TYR A 68 -6.16 13.15 6.46
C TYR A 68 -7.26 13.21 7.53
N ILE A 69 -7.31 12.26 8.46
CA ILE A 69 -8.28 12.29 9.56
C ILE A 69 -8.00 13.45 10.53
N ASN A 70 -6.74 13.71 10.88
CA ASN A 70 -6.37 14.83 11.77
C ASN A 70 -6.58 16.21 11.14
N THR A 71 -6.75 16.26 9.82
CA THR A 71 -7.05 17.50 9.10
C THR A 71 -8.52 17.66 8.74
N HIS A 72 -9.41 16.86 9.37
CA HIS A 72 -10.86 16.87 9.16
C HIS A 72 -11.26 16.64 7.69
N ARG A 73 -10.56 15.74 6.99
CA ARG A 73 -10.84 15.34 5.61
C ARG A 73 -11.37 13.90 5.58
N ASP A 74 -12.57 13.75 6.10
CA ASP A 74 -13.13 12.45 6.45
C ASP A 74 -13.48 11.61 5.22
N GLU A 75 -13.90 12.22 4.10
CA GLU A 75 -14.19 11.49 2.86
C GLU A 75 -12.91 10.92 2.23
N THR A 76 -11.85 11.73 2.20
CA THR A 76 -10.54 11.25 1.73
C THR A 76 -9.97 10.18 2.67
N ALA A 77 -10.05 10.38 3.98
CA ALA A 77 -9.60 9.38 4.97
C ALA A 77 -10.37 8.05 4.82
N LYS A 78 -11.69 8.11 4.63
CA LYS A 78 -12.52 6.93 4.33
C LYS A 78 -12.07 6.21 3.06
N GLY A 79 -11.78 6.94 1.98
CA GLY A 79 -11.26 6.34 0.75
C GLY A 79 -9.92 5.61 0.96
N ILE A 80 -8.98 6.22 1.69
CA ILE A 80 -7.68 5.60 2.01
C ILE A 80 -7.91 4.31 2.82
N PHE A 81 -8.80 4.36 3.81
CA PHE A 81 -9.10 3.21 4.67
C PHE A 81 -9.77 2.06 3.91
N ILE A 82 -10.77 2.35 3.07
CA ILE A 82 -11.45 1.35 2.23
C ILE A 82 -10.43 0.63 1.34
N PHE A 83 -9.60 1.40 0.64
CA PHE A 83 -8.59 0.81 -0.24
C PHE A 83 -7.56 -0.01 0.57
N THR A 84 -7.22 0.46 1.77
CA THR A 84 -6.37 -0.26 2.72
C THR A 84 -6.92 -1.60 3.14
N LEU A 85 -8.22 -1.67 3.42
CA LEU A 85 -8.87 -2.93 3.73
C LEU A 85 -8.83 -3.89 2.54
N ILE A 86 -9.10 -3.40 1.32
CA ILE A 86 -9.13 -4.22 0.10
C ILE A 86 -7.77 -4.89 -0.15
N TYR A 87 -6.68 -4.12 -0.23
CA TYR A 87 -5.38 -4.74 -0.47
C TYR A 87 -4.86 -5.49 0.75
N GLY A 88 -5.20 -5.06 1.98
CA GLY A 88 -4.84 -5.79 3.20
C GLY A 88 -5.40 -7.21 3.19
N ILE A 89 -6.68 -7.36 2.80
CA ILE A 89 -7.30 -8.67 2.57
C ILE A 89 -6.61 -9.40 1.42
N ALA A 90 -6.34 -8.73 0.30
CA ALA A 90 -5.67 -9.36 -0.85
C ALA A 90 -4.29 -9.94 -0.47
N ILE A 91 -3.50 -9.23 0.32
CA ILE A 91 -2.18 -9.67 0.80
C ILE A 91 -2.31 -10.86 1.76
N LEU A 92 -3.31 -10.85 2.65
CA LEU A 92 -3.59 -11.98 3.53
C LEU A 92 -4.01 -13.23 2.75
N VAL A 93 -4.88 -13.07 1.75
CA VAL A 93 -5.30 -14.16 0.86
C VAL A 93 -4.09 -14.72 0.09
N LEU A 94 -3.28 -13.84 -0.51
CA LEU A 94 -2.09 -14.23 -1.25
C LEU A 94 -1.08 -14.98 -0.36
N LYS A 95 -0.92 -14.56 0.91
CA LYS A 95 -0.08 -15.27 1.90
C LYS A 95 -0.62 -16.66 2.27
N ILE A 96 -1.94 -16.84 2.32
CA ILE A 96 -2.56 -18.12 2.70
C ILE A 96 -2.51 -19.12 1.54
N LEU A 97 -2.61 -18.63 0.31
CA LEU A 97 -2.60 -19.47 -0.89
C LEU A 97 -1.19 -19.90 -1.33
N ASN A 98 -0.15 -19.30 -0.76
CA ASN A 98 1.26 -19.55 -1.07
C ASN A 98 1.93 -20.44 -0.03
#